data_AF-U5W4P8-F1
#
_entry.id   AF-U5W4P8-F1
#
_cell.length_a   1.000
_cell.length_b   1.000
_cell.length_c   1.000
_cell.angle_alpha   90.00
_cell.angle_beta   90.00
_cell.angle_gamma   90.00
#
_symmetry.space_group_name_H-M   'P 1'
#
loop_
_entity.id
_entity.type
_entity.pdbx_description
1 polymer ?
#
loop_
_entity_poly.entity_id
_entity_poly.type
_entity_poly.pdbx_seq_one_letter_code
_entity_poly.pdbx_strand_id
1 'polypeptide(L)'
;MGEFDYYDGKILHVAGDAIRAEGDKWKDMSGDMAKVAETTKTLWLTPGAFMVADPWAGPAVSVDQFKIYDDVHQLLCSLFDGATAEFAQLDKALHKLAKEYEESDERTYINISDIYKA
;
A
#
# COMPACT_ATOMS: atom_id res chain seq x y z
N MET A 1 25.12 36.22 -1.00
CA MET A 1 24.01 35.38 -0.52
C MET A 1 23.07 35.24 -1.70
N GLY A 2 23.07 34.08 -2.37
CA GLY A 2 22.27 33.89 -3.57
C GLY A 2 20.80 33.83 -3.21
N GLU A 3 19.97 34.59 -3.94
CA GLU A 3 18.52 34.41 -3.94
C GLU A 3 18.24 32.96 -4.33
N PHE A 4 17.86 32.15 -3.34
CA PHE A 4 17.26 30.85 -3.61
C PHE A 4 15.85 31.13 -4.11
N ASP A 5 15.70 31.13 -5.43
CA ASP A 5 14.41 31.23 -6.06
C ASP A 5 13.67 29.90 -5.86
N TYR A 6 12.87 29.86 -4.78
CA TYR A 6 11.99 28.73 -4.46
C TYR A 6 10.97 28.42 -5.58
N TYR A 7 10.80 29.33 -6.55
CA TYR A 7 9.87 29.23 -7.67
C TYR A 7 10.54 28.88 -9.00
N ASP A 8 11.83 28.50 -9.01
CA ASP A 8 12.43 27.91 -10.22
C ASP A 8 11.65 26.63 -10.56
N GLY A 9 10.98 26.61 -11.71
CA GLY A 9 10.14 25.49 -12.18
C GLY A 9 10.88 24.14 -12.14
N LYS A 10 12.22 24.16 -12.16
CA LYS A 10 13.05 22.97 -11.95
C LYS A 10 12.90 22.34 -10.56
N ILE A 11 12.81 23.14 -9.50
CA ILE A 11 12.67 22.63 -8.11
C ILE A 11 11.27 22.04 -7.89
N LEU A 12 10.26 22.64 -8.51
CA LEU A 12 8.87 22.21 -8.46
C LEU A 12 8.62 20.89 -9.18
N HIS A 13 9.15 20.74 -10.39
CA HIS A 13 9.13 19.44 -11.09
C HIS A 13 9.88 18.37 -10.30
N VAL A 14 11.01 18.72 -9.66
CA VAL A 14 11.75 17.81 -8.78
C VAL A 14 10.92 17.38 -7.56
N ALA A 15 10.12 18.27 -6.97
CA ALA A 15 9.24 17.94 -5.86
C ALA A 15 8.07 17.02 -6.29
N GLY A 16 7.42 17.32 -7.43
CA GLY A 16 6.37 16.47 -8.00
C GLY A 16 6.88 15.08 -8.35
N ASP A 17 8.07 15.00 -8.97
CA ASP A 17 8.72 13.73 -9.31
C ASP A 17 9.12 12.93 -8.07
N ALA A 18 9.61 13.59 -7.02
CA ALA A 18 9.90 12.92 -5.76
C ALA A 18 8.64 12.34 -5.09
N ILE A 19 7.52 13.06 -5.14
CA ILE A 19 6.22 12.58 -4.61
C ILE A 19 5.72 11.38 -5.42
N ARG A 20 5.84 11.40 -6.76
CA ARG A 20 5.50 10.25 -7.61
C ARG A 20 6.39 9.04 -7.32
N ALA A 21 7.70 9.26 -7.21
CA ALA A 21 8.64 8.19 -6.89
C ALA A 21 8.37 7.57 -5.52
N GLU A 22 7.89 8.35 -4.55
CA GLU A 22 7.41 7.80 -3.28
C GLU A 22 6.11 7.00 -3.47
N GLY A 23 5.15 7.51 -4.26
CA GLY A 23 3.93 6.78 -4.64
C GLY A 23 4.21 5.40 -5.26
N ASP A 24 5.17 5.33 -6.18
CA ASP A 24 5.59 4.08 -6.82
C ASP A 24 6.12 3.05 -5.81
N LYS A 25 6.80 3.47 -4.74
CA LYS A 25 7.22 2.54 -3.67
C LYS A 25 6.04 1.93 -2.94
N TRP A 26 5.00 2.72 -2.65
CA TRP A 26 3.77 2.23 -2.02
C TRP A 26 3.01 1.27 -2.94
N LYS A 27 3.02 1.54 -4.25
CA LYS A 27 2.46 0.64 -5.25
C LYS A 27 3.21 -0.70 -5.30
N ASP A 28 4.54 -0.68 -5.27
CA ASP A 28 5.35 -1.90 -5.24
C ASP A 28 5.06 -2.70 -3.95
N MET A 29 4.98 -2.01 -2.80
CA MET A 29 4.65 -2.63 -1.52
C MET A 29 3.24 -3.23 -1.50
N SER A 30 2.26 -2.56 -2.13
CA SER A 30 0.92 -3.11 -2.35
C SER A 30 0.98 -4.39 -3.17
N GLY A 31 1.74 -4.40 -4.27
CA GLY A 31 1.93 -5.57 -5.11
C GLY A 31 2.58 -6.75 -4.38
N ASP A 32 3.56 -6.48 -3.52
CA ASP A 32 4.19 -7.52 -2.70
C ASP A 32 3.25 -8.05 -1.62
N MET A 33 2.43 -7.20 -0.98
CA MET A 33 1.42 -7.66 -0.03
C MET A 33 0.31 -8.45 -0.70
N ALA A 34 -0.06 -8.14 -1.94
CA ALA A 34 -1.01 -8.96 -2.69
C ALA A 34 -0.49 -10.40 -2.85
N LYS A 35 0.80 -10.58 -3.15
CA LYS A 35 1.43 -11.91 -3.24
C LYS A 35 1.44 -12.63 -1.89
N VAL A 36 1.73 -11.92 -0.80
CA VAL A 36 1.70 -12.49 0.56
C VAL A 36 0.29 -12.89 0.96
N ALA A 37 -0.72 -12.07 0.65
CA ALA A 37 -2.13 -12.37 0.91
C ALA A 37 -2.58 -13.63 0.14
N GLU A 38 -2.25 -13.72 -1.15
CA GLU A 38 -2.54 -14.89 -1.98
C GLU A 38 -1.83 -16.15 -1.44
N THR A 39 -0.54 -16.04 -1.10
CA THR A 39 0.23 -17.14 -0.52
C THR A 39 -0.38 -17.60 0.81
N THR A 40 -0.82 -16.67 1.66
CA THR A 40 -1.45 -17.00 2.95
C THR A 40 -2.77 -17.73 2.73
N LYS A 41 -3.60 -17.26 1.80
CA LYS A 41 -4.88 -17.92 1.45
C LYS A 41 -4.69 -19.33 0.90
N THR A 42 -3.59 -19.58 0.18
CA THR A 42 -3.28 -20.90 -0.38
C THR A 42 -2.64 -21.84 0.64
N LEU A 43 -1.86 -21.33 1.60
CA LEU A 43 -1.27 -22.09 2.70
C LEU A 43 -2.27 -22.29 3.86
N TRP A 44 -3.36 -23.00 3.57
CA TRP A 44 -4.36 -23.38 4.56
C TRP A 44 -4.20 -24.85 4.98
N LEU A 45 -4.25 -25.10 6.28
CA LEU A 45 -4.21 -26.44 6.85
C LEU A 45 -5.62 -27.01 6.95
N THR A 46 -5.83 -28.15 6.29
CA THR A 46 -7.08 -28.90 6.44
C THR A 46 -7.27 -29.37 7.89
N PRO A 47 -8.52 -29.62 8.34
CA PRO A 47 -8.78 -30.20 9.66
C PRO A 47 -7.99 -31.50 9.93
N GLY A 48 -7.65 -32.26 8.88
CA GLY A 48 -6.82 -33.46 8.98
C GLY A 48 -5.42 -33.21 9.55
N ALA A 49 -4.87 -32.00 9.39
CA ALA A 49 -3.58 -31.62 9.98
C ALA A 49 -3.62 -31.55 11.51
N PHE A 50 -4.81 -31.48 12.11
CA PHE A 50 -5.05 -31.43 13.55
C PHE A 50 -5.53 -32.77 14.11
N MET A 51 -5.35 -33.87 13.35
CA MET A 51 -5.64 -35.21 13.84
C MET A 51 -4.60 -35.63 14.88
N VAL A 52 -5.09 -35.98 16.07
CA VAL A 52 -4.29 -36.61 17.11
C VAL A 52 -4.59 -38.11 17.08
N ALA A 53 -3.56 -38.91 16.85
CA ALA A 53 -3.66 -40.36 16.98
C ALA A 53 -3.53 -40.74 18.46
N ASP A 54 -4.65 -41.01 19.11
CA ASP A 54 -4.66 -41.61 20.45
C ASP A 54 -4.67 -43.15 20.32
N PRO A 55 -3.66 -43.86 20.86
CA PRO A 55 -3.61 -45.33 20.84
C PRO A 55 -4.80 -46.02 21.51
N TRP A 56 -5.53 -45.34 22.40
CA TRP A 56 -6.62 -45.89 23.20
C TRP A 56 -8.01 -45.43 22.73
N ALA A 57 -8.11 -44.24 22.13
CA ALA A 57 -9.38 -43.65 21.71
C ALA A 57 -9.59 -43.62 20.18
N GLY A 58 -8.58 -43.99 19.39
CA GLY A 58 -8.61 -43.89 17.93
C GLY A 58 -8.30 -42.47 17.42
N PRO A 59 -8.28 -42.26 16.09
CA PRO A 59 -7.97 -40.95 15.52
C PRO A 59 -9.11 -39.95 15.80
N ALA A 60 -8.78 -38.84 16.45
CA ALA A 60 -9.70 -37.73 16.67
C ALA A 60 -9.10 -36.43 16.12
N VAL A 61 -9.93 -35.61 15.47
CA VAL A 61 -9.55 -34.24 15.07
C VAL A 61 -9.70 -33.33 16.29
N SER A 62 -8.66 -32.57 16.62
CA SER A 62 -8.78 -31.51 17.62
C SER A 62 -9.54 -30.30 17.04
N VAL A 63 -10.86 -30.29 17.23
CA VAL A 63 -11.75 -29.22 16.72
C VAL A 63 -11.35 -27.85 17.28
N ASP A 64 -10.98 -27.78 18.56
CA ASP A 64 -10.60 -26.53 19.21
C ASP A 64 -9.30 -25.95 18.62
N GLN A 65 -8.29 -26.79 18.36
CA GLN A 65 -7.04 -26.34 17.75
C GLN A 65 -7.24 -25.89 16.31
N PHE A 66 -8.05 -26.64 15.53
CA PHE A 66 -8.40 -26.24 14.18
C PHE A 66 -9.13 -24.89 14.17
N LYS A 67 -10.09 -24.67 15.07
CA LYS A 67 -10.82 -23.40 15.17
C LYS A 67 -9.88 -22.23 15.47
N ILE A 68 -8.99 -22.37 16.45
CA ILE A 68 -8.01 -21.33 16.80
C ILE A 68 -7.09 -21.02 15.61
N TYR A 69 -6.63 -22.05 14.90
CA TYR A 69 -5.84 -21.87 13.69
C TYR A 69 -6.61 -21.11 12.61
N ASP A 70 -7.86 -21.51 12.33
CA ASP A 70 -8.70 -20.90 11.30
C ASP A 70 -8.98 -19.42 11.61
N ASP A 71 -9.28 -19.09 12.87
CA ASP A 71 -9.48 -17.69 13.31
C ASP A 71 -8.21 -16.85 13.06
N VAL A 72 -7.02 -17.38 13.36
CA VAL A 72 -5.73 -16.69 13.10
C VAL A 72 -5.46 -16.57 11.61
N HIS A 73 -5.73 -17.63 10.84
CA HIS A 73 -5.55 -17.64 9.39
C HIS A 73 -6.43 -16.58 8.71
N GLN A 74 -7.70 -16.49 9.10
CA GLN A 74 -8.63 -15.48 8.60
C GLN A 74 -8.17 -14.06 8.98
N LEU A 75 -7.71 -13.86 10.22
CA LEU A 75 -7.16 -12.57 10.66
C LEU A 75 -5.97 -12.15 9.79
N LEU A 76 -5.01 -13.04 9.56
CA LEU A 76 -3.86 -12.76 8.70
C LEU A 76 -4.27 -12.43 7.26
N CYS A 77 -5.21 -13.19 6.69
CA CYS A 77 -5.75 -12.90 5.37
C CYS A 77 -6.37 -11.50 5.31
N SER A 78 -7.16 -11.12 6.32
CA SER A 78 -7.79 -9.80 6.40
C SER A 78 -6.76 -8.67 6.54
N LEU A 79 -5.72 -8.87 7.36
CA LEU A 79 -4.65 -7.89 7.54
C LEU A 79 -3.86 -7.67 6.24
N PHE A 80 -3.51 -8.73 5.51
CA PHE A 80 -2.76 -8.61 4.27
C PHE A 80 -3.59 -8.03 3.13
N ASP A 81 -4.88 -8.36 3.04
CA ASP A 81 -5.80 -7.70 2.11
C ASP A 81 -5.96 -6.21 2.43
N GLY A 82 -6.07 -5.87 3.72
CA GLY A 82 -6.12 -4.48 4.20
C GLY A 82 -4.86 -3.70 3.83
N ALA A 83 -3.67 -4.24 4.13
CA ALA A 83 -2.40 -3.62 3.79
C ALA A 83 -2.25 -3.40 2.27
N THR A 84 -2.64 -4.38 1.46
CA THR A 84 -2.65 -4.26 0.00
C THR A 84 -3.50 -3.06 -0.44
N ALA A 85 -4.70 -2.92 0.12
CA ALA A 85 -5.61 -1.83 -0.22
C ALA A 85 -5.10 -0.47 0.27
N GLU A 86 -4.58 -0.38 1.49
CA GLU A 86 -4.07 0.86 2.07
C GLU A 86 -2.85 1.38 1.31
N PHE A 87 -1.90 0.51 0.97
CA PHE A 87 -0.73 0.91 0.19
C PHE A 87 -1.11 1.38 -1.22
N ALA A 88 -2.09 0.74 -1.86
CA ALA A 88 -2.62 1.22 -3.15
C ALA A 88 -3.35 2.57 -3.03
N GLN A 89 -3.95 2.87 -1.88
CA GLN A 89 -4.56 4.18 -1.63
C GLN A 89 -3.51 5.26 -1.42
N LEU A 90 -2.41 4.97 -0.71
CA LEU A 90 -1.29 5.89 -0.52
C LEU A 90 -0.64 6.26 -1.85
N ASP A 91 -0.37 5.28 -2.71
CA ASP A 91 0.11 5.51 -4.09
C ASP A 91 -0.79 6.52 -4.84
N LYS A 92 -2.09 6.23 -4.89
CA LYS A 92 -3.07 7.08 -5.59
C LYS A 92 -3.13 8.48 -4.99
N ALA A 93 -3.06 8.60 -3.67
CA ALA A 93 -3.09 9.88 -2.99
C ALA A 93 -1.85 10.71 -3.33
N LEU A 94 -0.66 10.12 -3.33
CA LEU A 94 0.60 10.80 -3.66
C LEU A 94 0.63 11.22 -5.12
N HIS A 95 0.23 10.36 -6.05
CA HIS A 95 0.11 10.71 -7.46
C HIS A 95 -0.88 11.86 -7.71
N LYS A 96 -2.00 11.86 -6.98
CA LYS A 96 -2.97 12.95 -7.04
C LYS A 96 -2.40 14.25 -6.48
N LEU A 97 -1.69 14.19 -5.36
CA LEU A 97 -1.04 15.37 -4.75
C LEU A 97 0.04 15.95 -5.66
N ALA A 98 0.89 15.13 -6.28
CA ALA A 98 1.90 15.58 -7.22
C ALA A 98 1.25 16.33 -8.40
N LYS A 99 0.15 15.80 -8.93
CA LYS A 99 -0.61 16.44 -10.01
C LYS A 99 -1.24 17.76 -9.57
N GLU A 100 -1.89 17.80 -8.42
CA GLU A 100 -2.50 19.04 -7.90
C GLU A 100 -1.45 20.13 -7.62
N TYR A 101 -0.26 19.73 -7.17
CA TYR A 101 0.86 20.65 -6.93
C TYR A 101 1.34 21.31 -8.22
N GLU A 102 1.56 20.53 -9.28
CA GLU A 102 1.95 21.07 -10.60
C GLU A 102 0.85 21.95 -11.22
N GLU A 103 -0.41 21.52 -11.16
CA GLU A 103 -1.53 22.30 -11.70
C GLU A 103 -1.75 23.63 -10.95
N SER A 104 -1.50 23.65 -9.64
CA SER A 104 -1.56 24.89 -8.84
C SER A 104 -0.51 25.89 -9.28
N ASP A 105 0.68 25.41 -9.61
CA ASP A 105 1.79 26.26 -9.98
C ASP A 105 1.71 26.74 -11.42
N GLU A 106 1.24 25.92 -12.36
CA GLU A 106 0.92 26.37 -13.71
C GLU A 106 -0.10 27.52 -13.70
N ARG A 107 -1.13 27.44 -12.84
CA ARG A 107 -2.11 28.51 -12.67
C ARG A 107 -1.50 29.79 -12.07
N THR A 108 -0.50 29.66 -11.21
CA THR A 108 0.18 30.80 -10.57
C THR A 108 1.15 31.47 -11.54
N TYR A 109 1.88 30.69 -12.33
CA TYR A 109 2.84 31.19 -13.32
C TYR A 109 2.18 31.97 -14.46
N ILE A 110 1.03 31.49 -14.97
CA ILE A 110 0.25 32.18 -16.00
C ILE A 110 -0.18 33.58 -15.49
N ASN A 111 -0.63 33.67 -14.23
CA ASN A 111 -1.11 34.92 -13.65
C ASN A 111 -0.02 35.99 -13.49
N ILE A 112 1.19 35.62 -13.07
CA ILE A 112 2.30 36.59 -12.91
C ILE A 112 2.77 37.13 -14.27
N SER A 113 2.81 36.26 -15.29
CA SER A 113 3.27 36.65 -16.62
C SER A 113 2.31 37.59 -17.37
N ASP A 114 1.00 37.53 -17.03
CA ASP A 114 -0.02 38.43 -17.58
C ASP A 114 -0.08 39.77 -16.83
N ILE A 115 0.19 39.78 -15.52
CA ILE A 115 0.27 41.02 -14.72
C ILE A 115 1.47 41.88 -15.13
N TYR A 116 2.61 41.30 -15.47
CA TYR A 116 3.81 42.04 -15.88
C TYR A 116 3.81 42.52 -17.34
N LYS A 117 2.82 42.09 -18.14
CA LYS A 117 2.63 42.55 -19.54
C LYS A 117 1.57 43.64 -19.69
N ALA A 118 0.84 43.98 -18.61
CA ALA A 118 -0.10 45.09 -18.55
C ALA A 118 0.58 46.38 -18.06
#